data_AF-A0A811UT60-F1
#
_entry.id   AF-A0A811UT60-F1
#
_cell.length_a   1.000
_cell.length_b   1.000
_cell.length_c   1.000
_cell.angle_alpha   90.00
_cell.angle_beta   90.00
_cell.angle_gamma   90.00
#
_symmetry.space_group_name_H-M   'P 1'
#
loop_
_entity.id
_entity.type
_entity.pdbx_description
1 polymer ?
#
loop_
_entity_poly.entity_id
_entity_poly.type
_entity_poly.pdbx_seq_one_letter_code
_entity_poly.pdbx_strand_id
1 'polypeptide(L)'
;MAYHNSNSAAISGIGEELGSSEYSGDERDARNGDDRPKSSLNNKPIYLLEHLATFTVNKESGIVYPADGMRRLLQLEKTTGIWSQKMQLCLDYQWVLIMDYETGNIIERFPASLIQEPTAFTSADAMELYNNILVFIVSGGSGSRSEMHIFQSQSVSALYLVEDLKNLRNGKNVTQQRKSLLQQQQQLSSKAALGLLVLGLLNYLQLHIDCIVIVNSKHSRITLSFHRVTVLINMGTYTSAIL
;
A
#
# COMPACT_ATOMS: atom_id res chain seq x y z
N MET A 1 16.31 -5.18 -56.40
CA MET A 1 17.47 -5.59 -57.21
C MET A 1 18.72 -5.34 -56.39
N ALA A 2 19.44 -6.42 -56.07
CA ALA A 2 20.66 -6.44 -55.28
C ALA A 2 21.88 -6.41 -56.19
N TYR A 3 22.90 -5.64 -55.83
CA TYR A 3 24.26 -5.63 -56.39
C TYR A 3 25.17 -4.97 -55.33
N HIS A 4 26.43 -5.32 -55.08
CA HIS A 4 27.24 -6.53 -55.26
C HIS A 4 28.43 -6.28 -54.30
N ASN A 5 28.82 -7.28 -53.51
CA ASN A 5 29.97 -7.24 -52.61
C ASN A 5 31.19 -7.82 -53.36
N SER A 6 32.34 -7.14 -53.31
CA SER A 6 33.67 -7.72 -53.62
C SER A 6 34.79 -6.80 -53.13
N ASN A 7 35.62 -7.30 -52.21
CA ASN A 7 37.08 -7.18 -52.36
C ASN A 7 37.79 -8.19 -51.45
N SER A 8 38.32 -9.23 -52.07
CA SER A 8 39.39 -10.08 -51.57
C SER A 8 40.73 -9.52 -52.02
N ALA A 9 41.73 -9.55 -51.15
CA ALA A 9 43.11 -9.81 -51.56
C ALA A 9 43.89 -10.38 -50.36
N ALA A 10 44.37 -11.61 -50.54
CA ALA A 10 45.30 -12.31 -49.67
C ALA A 10 46.73 -11.75 -49.83
N ILE A 11 47.62 -12.05 -48.87
CA ILE A 11 48.93 -12.70 -49.11
C ILE A 11 49.56 -13.13 -47.77
N SER A 12 50.18 -14.30 -47.87
CA SER A 12 50.90 -15.18 -46.95
C SER A 12 52.20 -14.67 -46.33
N GLY A 13 52.64 -15.31 -45.22
CA GLY A 13 54.06 -15.60 -45.00
C GLY A 13 54.59 -15.65 -43.54
N ILE A 14 54.59 -16.87 -42.97
CA ILE A 14 55.61 -17.56 -42.12
C ILE A 14 56.49 -16.84 -41.08
N GLY A 15 56.64 -17.47 -39.91
CA GLY A 15 57.71 -17.25 -38.92
C GLY A 15 57.40 -17.83 -37.53
N GLU A 16 58.03 -18.96 -37.18
CA GLU A 16 57.98 -19.65 -35.88
C GLU A 16 58.80 -18.92 -34.79
N GLU A 17 58.38 -18.91 -33.51
CA GLU A 17 59.22 -19.31 -32.36
C GLU A 17 58.44 -19.40 -31.04
N LEU A 18 59.05 -20.12 -30.10
CA LEU A 18 58.55 -20.79 -28.90
C LEU A 18 58.17 -19.87 -27.73
N GLY A 19 57.20 -20.30 -26.92
CA GLY A 19 56.88 -19.70 -25.62
C GLY A 19 55.90 -20.54 -24.82
N SER A 20 56.44 -21.37 -23.93
CA SER A 20 55.72 -22.13 -22.90
C SER A 20 54.88 -21.24 -21.99
N SER A 21 53.62 -21.62 -21.77
CA SER A 21 52.81 -21.12 -20.64
C SER A 21 51.78 -22.18 -20.27
N GLU A 22 52.08 -22.92 -19.19
CA GLU A 22 51.09 -23.66 -18.41
C GLU A 22 49.97 -22.71 -17.97
N TYR A 23 48.72 -23.05 -18.28
CA TYR A 23 47.58 -22.42 -17.63
C TYR A 23 46.69 -23.52 -17.04
N SER A 24 46.83 -23.66 -15.73
CA SER A 24 46.07 -24.56 -14.85
C SER A 24 44.57 -24.41 -15.04
N GLY A 25 43.89 -25.55 -15.00
CA GLY A 25 42.46 -25.58 -14.75
C GLY A 25 42.14 -25.07 -13.35
N ASP A 26 41.06 -24.30 -13.25
CA ASP A 26 40.33 -24.16 -12.00
C ASP A 26 38.83 -24.23 -12.29
N GLU A 27 38.27 -25.41 -12.01
CA GLU A 27 36.84 -25.60 -11.82
C GLU A 27 36.48 -25.03 -10.43
N ARG A 28 35.72 -23.93 -10.42
CA ARG A 28 34.59 -23.62 -9.51
C ARG A 28 34.47 -22.11 -9.31
N ASP A 29 33.35 -21.56 -9.77
CA ASP A 29 32.41 -20.89 -8.87
C ASP A 29 31.16 -20.47 -9.67
N ALA A 30 30.24 -21.42 -9.83
CA ALA A 30 28.83 -21.13 -10.04
C ALA A 30 28.30 -20.47 -8.75
N ARG A 31 28.51 -19.16 -8.61
CA ARG A 31 27.86 -18.39 -7.55
C ARG A 31 26.47 -17.99 -8.03
N ASN A 32 25.48 -18.68 -7.46
CA ASN A 32 24.26 -18.10 -6.88
C ASN A 32 24.31 -16.56 -6.83
N GLY A 33 23.34 -15.79 -7.30
CA GLY A 33 21.91 -16.00 -7.25
C GLY A 33 21.31 -14.67 -6.81
N ASP A 34 20.28 -14.19 -7.51
CA ASP A 34 19.36 -13.14 -7.07
C ASP A 34 20.00 -11.83 -6.55
N ASP A 35 20.75 -11.10 -7.39
CA ASP A 35 20.93 -9.65 -7.21
C ASP A 35 19.63 -8.90 -7.62
N ARG A 36 18.51 -9.26 -6.98
CA ARG A 36 17.35 -8.37 -6.92
C ARG A 36 17.70 -7.26 -5.93
N PRO A 37 17.54 -5.98 -6.29
CA PRO A 37 17.65 -4.90 -5.33
C PRO A 37 16.39 -4.85 -4.44
N LYS A 38 16.19 -5.88 -3.60
CA LYS A 38 15.17 -5.87 -2.53
C LYS A 38 15.48 -4.80 -1.47
N SER A 39 16.73 -4.33 -1.39
CA SER A 39 17.15 -3.27 -0.47
C SER A 39 16.59 -1.88 -0.84
N SER A 40 16.26 -1.63 -2.10
CA SER A 40 15.79 -0.31 -2.56
C SER A 40 14.31 -0.03 -2.23
N LEU A 41 13.51 -1.06 -1.94
CA LEU A 41 12.08 -0.90 -1.61
C LEU A 41 11.82 -0.72 -0.11
N ASN A 42 12.82 -0.99 0.74
CA ASN A 42 12.63 -1.10 2.20
C ASN A 42 12.21 0.21 2.90
N ASN A 43 12.28 1.34 2.18
CA ASN A 43 11.85 2.65 2.66
C ASN A 43 10.74 3.28 1.81
N LYS A 44 10.09 2.52 0.91
CA LYS A 44 9.01 3.04 0.07
C LYS A 44 7.65 2.62 0.64
N PRO A 45 6.63 3.48 0.58
CA PRO A 45 5.29 3.10 1.00
C PRO A 45 4.74 2.07 0.02
N ILE A 46 4.36 0.90 0.54
CA ILE A 46 3.77 -0.20 -0.22
C ILE A 46 2.41 -0.52 0.40
N TYR A 47 1.37 -0.58 -0.43
CA TYR A 47 0.00 -0.83 -0.02
C TYR A 47 -0.53 -2.09 -0.68
N LEU A 48 -1.16 -2.95 0.12
CA LEU A 48 -1.83 -4.12 -0.39
C LEU A 48 -3.17 -3.73 -0.99
N LEU A 49 -3.37 -4.10 -2.25
CA LEU A 49 -4.58 -3.86 -3.04
C LEU A 49 -5.08 -5.15 -3.68
N GLU A 50 -6.32 -5.09 -4.14
CA GLU A 50 -6.93 -6.06 -5.02
C GLU A 50 -7.42 -5.33 -6.28
N HIS A 51 -6.84 -5.65 -7.42
CA HIS A 51 -7.26 -5.12 -8.71
C HIS A 51 -8.59 -5.74 -9.11
N LEU A 52 -9.53 -4.90 -9.52
CA LEU A 52 -10.88 -5.32 -9.89
C LEU A 52 -11.14 -5.13 -11.39
N ALA A 53 -10.73 -4.00 -11.95
CA ALA A 53 -10.92 -3.72 -13.37
C ALA A 53 -10.00 -2.61 -13.86
N THR A 54 -9.71 -2.65 -15.17
CA THR A 54 -9.19 -1.53 -15.92
C THR A 54 -10.14 -1.25 -17.08
N PHE A 55 -10.58 0.00 -17.22
CA PHE A 55 -11.42 0.44 -18.32
C PHE A 55 -10.72 1.48 -19.17
N THR A 56 -10.90 1.40 -20.48
CA THR A 56 -10.53 2.50 -21.36
C THR A 56 -11.48 3.68 -21.12
N VAL A 57 -10.92 4.84 -20.81
CA VAL A 57 -11.68 6.10 -20.67
C VAL A 57 -12.05 6.58 -22.07
N ASN A 58 -13.35 6.60 -22.34
CA ASN A 58 -13.88 7.03 -23.62
C ASN A 58 -15.31 7.59 -23.48
N LYS A 59 -15.60 8.70 -24.18
CA LYS A 59 -16.94 9.28 -24.21
C LYS A 59 -17.95 8.35 -24.87
N GLU A 60 -17.55 7.64 -25.92
CA GLU A 60 -18.46 6.71 -26.61
C GLU A 60 -18.84 5.48 -25.77
N SER A 61 -17.95 5.03 -24.87
CA SER A 61 -18.26 3.93 -23.94
C SER A 61 -19.05 4.41 -22.70
N GLY A 62 -19.19 5.72 -22.52
CA GLY A 62 -19.82 6.31 -21.33
C GLY A 62 -18.97 6.17 -20.05
N ILE A 63 -17.67 5.89 -20.18
CA ILE A 63 -16.72 5.80 -19.07
C ILE A 63 -15.81 7.01 -19.16
N VAL A 64 -16.17 8.08 -18.44
CA VAL A 64 -15.41 9.34 -18.47
C VAL A 64 -14.88 9.67 -17.09
N TYR A 65 -15.70 9.52 -16.05
CA TYR A 65 -15.34 9.85 -14.67
C TYR A 65 -15.32 8.61 -13.77
N PRO A 66 -14.61 8.63 -12.62
CA PRO A 66 -14.55 7.50 -11.69
C PRO A 66 -15.90 6.88 -11.30
N ALA A 67 -16.96 7.70 -11.19
CA ALA A 67 -18.30 7.23 -10.89
C ALA A 67 -18.90 6.35 -12.02
N ASP A 68 -18.56 6.63 -13.28
CA ASP A 68 -18.97 5.79 -14.42
C ASP A 68 -18.29 4.42 -14.36
N GLY A 69 -17.01 4.39 -13.98
CA GLY A 69 -16.27 3.15 -13.74
C GLY A 69 -16.93 2.29 -12.65
N MET A 70 -17.29 2.89 -11.52
CA MET A 70 -18.02 2.19 -10.46
C MET A 70 -19.37 1.63 -10.92
N ARG A 71 -20.15 2.42 -11.68
CA ARG A 71 -21.40 1.95 -12.28
C ARG A 71 -21.16 0.74 -13.19
N ARG A 72 -20.11 0.77 -14.01
CA ARG A 72 -19.77 -0.33 -14.93
C ARG A 72 -19.26 -1.57 -14.17
N LEU A 73 -18.45 -1.38 -13.14
CA LEU A 73 -17.95 -2.46 -12.29
C LEU A 73 -19.12 -3.22 -11.64
N LEU A 74 -20.08 -2.51 -11.04
CA LEU A 74 -21.27 -3.11 -10.44
C LEU A 74 -22.15 -3.87 -11.44
N GLN A 75 -22.15 -3.46 -12.72
CA GLN A 75 -22.82 -4.21 -13.78
C GLN A 75 -22.08 -5.51 -14.12
N LEU A 76 -20.74 -5.47 -14.21
CA LEU A 76 -19.93 -6.67 -14.48
C LEU A 76 -20.12 -7.71 -13.38
N GLU A 77 -20.11 -7.30 -12.12
CA GLU A 77 -20.34 -8.21 -11.00
C GLU A 77 -21.66 -8.98 -11.12
N LYS A 78 -22.72 -8.32 -11.57
CA LYS A 78 -24.05 -8.94 -11.73
C LYS A 78 -24.19 -9.81 -12.98
N THR A 79 -23.32 -9.64 -13.98
CA THR A 79 -23.52 -10.23 -15.31
C THR A 79 -22.47 -11.26 -15.66
N THR A 80 -21.20 -10.88 -15.58
CA THR A 80 -20.06 -11.72 -15.97
C THR A 80 -19.23 -12.19 -14.77
N GLY A 81 -19.44 -11.56 -13.62
CA GLY A 81 -18.51 -11.61 -12.49
C GLY A 81 -17.25 -10.79 -12.75
N ILE A 82 -16.47 -10.59 -11.70
CA ILE A 82 -15.16 -9.94 -11.74
C ILE A 82 -14.11 -10.93 -11.27
N TRP A 83 -13.02 -11.06 -12.03
CA TRP A 83 -11.84 -11.77 -11.58
C TRP A 83 -10.90 -10.77 -10.92
N SER A 84 -10.74 -10.89 -9.61
CA SER A 84 -9.88 -10.01 -8.85
C SER A 84 -8.46 -10.56 -8.72
N GLN A 85 -7.49 -9.66 -8.65
CA GLN A 85 -6.08 -10.04 -8.52
C GLN A 85 -5.39 -9.26 -7.40
N LYS A 86 -4.74 -9.99 -6.50
CA LYS A 86 -3.98 -9.39 -5.38
C LYS A 86 -2.70 -8.72 -5.89
N MET A 87 -2.52 -7.46 -5.54
CA MET A 87 -1.43 -6.60 -6.04
C MET A 87 -0.85 -5.73 -4.93
N GLN A 88 0.27 -5.09 -5.23
CA GLN A 88 0.89 -4.06 -4.38
C GLN A 88 1.02 -2.74 -5.13
N LEU A 89 0.63 -1.63 -4.48
CA LEU A 89 0.88 -0.27 -4.94
C LEU A 89 2.10 0.28 -4.21
N CYS A 90 3.18 0.55 -4.93
CA CYS A 90 4.37 1.17 -4.38
C CYS A 90 4.50 2.61 -4.89
N LEU A 91 4.67 3.55 -3.96
CA LEU A 91 4.90 4.96 -4.29
C LEU A 91 6.40 5.24 -4.23
N ASP A 92 6.99 5.49 -5.39
CA ASP A 92 8.43 5.60 -5.56
C ASP A 92 8.82 6.94 -6.19
N TYR A 93 9.23 7.90 -5.37
CA TYR A 93 9.55 9.28 -5.77
C TYR A 93 8.44 10.00 -6.54
N GLN A 94 8.40 9.87 -7.86
CA GLN A 94 7.41 10.45 -8.78
C GLN A 94 6.75 9.37 -9.63
N TRP A 95 6.73 8.14 -9.12
CA TRP A 95 6.20 6.97 -9.81
C TRP A 95 5.19 6.24 -8.92
N VAL A 96 4.13 5.79 -9.56
CA VAL A 96 3.18 4.82 -9.02
C VAL A 96 3.49 3.49 -9.68
N LEU A 97 3.91 2.51 -8.89
CA LEU A 97 4.26 1.18 -9.37
C LEU A 97 3.16 0.19 -8.94
N ILE A 98 2.64 -0.57 -9.91
CA ILE A 98 1.78 -1.72 -9.64
C ILE A 98 2.68 -2.96 -9.70
N MET A 99 2.70 -3.72 -8.61
CA MET A 99 3.56 -4.88 -8.45
C MET A 99 2.74 -6.12 -8.14
N ASP A 100 3.21 -7.25 -8.66
CA ASP A 100 2.67 -8.56 -8.34
C ASP A 100 2.87 -8.88 -6.85
N TYR A 101 1.84 -9.43 -6.19
CA TYR A 101 1.87 -9.68 -4.75
C TYR A 101 2.86 -10.78 -4.35
N GLU A 102 2.97 -11.86 -5.13
CA GLU A 102 3.78 -13.03 -4.75
C GLU A 102 5.25 -12.82 -5.07
N THR A 103 5.52 -12.34 -6.28
CA THR A 103 6.88 -12.18 -6.79
C THR A 103 7.46 -10.82 -6.45
N GLY A 104 6.64 -9.78 -6.23
CA GLY A 104 7.10 -8.39 -6.12
C GLY A 104 7.64 -7.83 -7.45
N ASN A 105 7.38 -8.50 -8.58
CA ASN A 105 7.73 -7.98 -9.90
C ASN A 105 6.87 -6.75 -10.20
N ILE A 106 7.48 -5.75 -10.82
CA ILE A 106 6.74 -4.58 -11.30
C ILE A 106 5.99 -4.98 -12.57
N ILE A 107 4.68 -4.84 -12.55
CA ILE A 107 3.78 -5.12 -13.68
C ILE A 107 3.58 -3.84 -14.48
N GLU A 108 3.26 -2.74 -13.80
CA GLU A 108 3.02 -1.44 -14.44
C GLU A 108 3.74 -0.31 -13.71
N ARG A 109 4.11 0.73 -14.48
CA ARG A 109 4.77 1.92 -13.97
C ARG A 109 4.12 3.16 -14.56
N PHE A 110 3.58 4.00 -13.70
CA PHE A 110 2.96 5.24 -14.10
C PHE A 110 3.73 6.43 -13.50
N PRO A 111 4.18 7.38 -14.32
CA PRO A 111 4.62 8.67 -13.80
C PRO A 111 3.47 9.32 -13.03
N ALA A 112 3.75 9.87 -11.85
CA ALA A 112 2.74 10.53 -11.02
C ALA A 112 2.02 11.64 -11.79
N SER A 113 2.73 12.35 -12.68
CA SER A 113 2.17 13.40 -13.54
C SER A 113 1.01 12.92 -14.44
N LEU A 114 0.96 11.64 -14.79
CA LEU A 114 -0.11 11.05 -15.61
C LEU A 114 -1.32 10.60 -14.79
N ILE A 115 -1.20 10.51 -13.47
CA ILE A 115 -2.31 10.14 -12.60
C ILE A 115 -3.30 11.32 -12.51
N GLN A 116 -4.56 11.06 -12.80
CA GLN A 116 -5.67 12.00 -12.81
C GLN A 116 -6.79 11.46 -11.92
N GLU A 117 -7.56 12.39 -11.35
CA GLU A 117 -8.79 12.10 -10.60
C GLU A 117 -8.71 10.95 -9.56
N PRO A 118 -7.66 10.88 -8.71
CA PRO A 118 -7.64 9.88 -7.65
C PRO A 118 -8.84 10.09 -6.73
N THR A 119 -9.68 9.08 -6.64
CA THR A 119 -11.00 9.10 -5.99
C THR A 119 -11.16 7.87 -5.12
N ALA A 120 -11.73 8.05 -3.94
CA ALA A 120 -12.04 6.95 -3.03
C ALA A 120 -13.56 6.79 -2.94
N PHE A 121 -14.03 5.55 -3.04
CA PHE A 121 -15.41 5.18 -2.73
C PHE A 121 -15.39 4.37 -1.43
N THR A 122 -16.03 4.92 -0.42
CA THR A 122 -16.14 4.32 0.91
C THR A 122 -17.57 4.35 1.37
N SER A 123 -18.00 3.28 2.04
CA SER A 123 -19.31 3.14 2.65
C SER A 123 -19.18 2.91 4.15
N ALA A 124 -20.19 3.37 4.89
CA ALA A 124 -20.36 3.06 6.30
C ALA A 124 -21.07 1.72 6.51
N ASP A 125 -21.69 1.17 5.46
CA ASP A 125 -22.35 -0.13 5.51
C ASP A 125 -21.32 -1.25 5.36
N ALA A 126 -21.26 -2.13 6.36
CA ALA A 126 -20.36 -3.27 6.36
C ALA A 126 -20.78 -4.36 5.35
N MET A 127 -22.04 -4.35 4.88
CA MET A 127 -22.55 -5.31 3.91
C MET A 127 -22.32 -4.86 2.46
N GLU A 128 -21.81 -3.65 2.23
CA GLU A 128 -21.55 -3.17 0.88
C GLU A 128 -20.32 -3.87 0.30
N LEU A 129 -20.56 -4.64 -0.77
CA LEU A 129 -19.56 -5.51 -1.42
C LEU A 129 -18.27 -4.77 -1.79
N TYR A 130 -18.41 -3.56 -2.33
CA TYR A 130 -17.29 -2.72 -2.74
C TYR A 130 -17.16 -1.52 -1.83
N ASN A 131 -16.45 -1.72 -0.74
CA ASN A 131 -16.00 -0.67 0.15
C ASN A 131 -14.49 -0.48 0.04
N ASN A 132 -14.00 0.69 0.43
CA ASN A 132 -12.58 1.02 0.44
C ASN A 132 -11.92 0.93 -0.94
N ILE A 133 -12.63 1.41 -1.97
CA ILE A 133 -12.20 1.38 -3.36
C ILE A 133 -11.39 2.63 -3.70
N LEU A 134 -10.24 2.43 -4.33
CA LEU A 134 -9.42 3.46 -4.97
C LEU A 134 -9.65 3.40 -6.48
N VAL A 135 -9.94 4.55 -7.08
CA VAL A 135 -10.00 4.73 -8.53
C VAL A 135 -9.07 5.86 -8.93
N PHE A 136 -8.31 5.68 -10.00
CA PHE A 136 -7.59 6.78 -10.66
C PHE A 136 -7.53 6.55 -12.16
N ILE A 137 -7.31 7.64 -12.90
CA ILE A 137 -7.16 7.62 -14.34
C ILE A 137 -5.69 7.85 -14.69
N VAL A 138 -5.11 7.04 -15.55
CA VAL A 138 -3.80 7.27 -16.17
C VAL A 138 -4.03 7.92 -17.51
N SER A 139 -3.46 9.10 -17.73
CA SER A 139 -3.52 9.76 -19.02
C SER A 139 -2.65 9.06 -20.05
N GLY A 140 -3.22 8.75 -21.22
CA GLY A 140 -2.47 8.15 -22.32
C GLY A 140 -1.48 9.08 -23.04
N GLY A 141 -1.33 10.34 -22.62
CA GLY A 141 -0.45 11.29 -23.31
C GLY A 141 -0.80 11.49 -24.80
N SER A 142 0.16 11.96 -25.59
CA SER A 142 -0.03 12.20 -27.02
C SER A 142 -0.03 10.89 -27.83
N GLY A 143 -1.20 10.27 -27.94
CA GLY A 143 -1.45 9.18 -28.89
C GLY A 143 -1.92 7.86 -28.29
N SER A 144 -1.93 7.69 -26.96
CA SER A 144 -2.53 6.52 -26.32
C SER A 144 -3.81 6.88 -25.57
N ARG A 145 -4.66 5.87 -25.32
CA ARG A 145 -5.93 6.08 -24.63
C ARG A 145 -5.69 6.18 -23.12
N SER A 146 -6.49 6.98 -22.44
CA SER A 146 -6.47 7.02 -20.99
C SER A 146 -7.13 5.76 -20.41
N GLU A 147 -6.62 5.32 -19.27
CA GLU A 147 -7.08 4.10 -18.61
C GLU A 147 -7.54 4.41 -17.20
N MET A 148 -8.67 3.86 -16.79
CA MET A 148 -9.22 3.98 -15.44
C MET A 148 -8.97 2.68 -14.71
N HIS A 149 -8.18 2.75 -13.65
CA HIS A 149 -7.84 1.59 -12.83
C HIS A 149 -8.67 1.62 -11.55
N ILE A 150 -9.27 0.47 -11.22
CA ILE A 150 -10.11 0.30 -10.03
C ILE A 150 -9.52 -0.78 -9.14
N PHE A 151 -9.24 -0.42 -7.89
CA PHE A 151 -8.66 -1.30 -6.90
C PHE A 151 -9.45 -1.24 -5.60
N GLN A 152 -9.58 -2.36 -4.91
CA GLN A 152 -10.00 -2.40 -3.52
C GLN A 152 -8.76 -2.38 -2.61
N SER A 153 -8.72 -1.45 -1.66
CA SER A 153 -7.61 -1.37 -0.72
C SER A 153 -7.81 -2.34 0.43
N GLN A 154 -6.79 -3.16 0.71
CA GLN A 154 -6.84 -4.20 1.75
C GLN A 154 -6.03 -3.84 3.01
N SER A 155 -5.12 -2.86 2.92
CA SER A 155 -4.21 -2.53 4.02
C SER A 155 -4.54 -1.24 4.76
N VAL A 156 -5.14 -0.26 4.07
CA VAL A 156 -5.35 1.10 4.56
C VAL A 156 -6.61 1.70 3.95
N SER A 157 -7.13 2.80 4.51
CA SER A 157 -8.22 3.53 3.84
C SER A 157 -7.80 4.06 2.48
N ALA A 158 -8.66 3.90 1.48
CA ALA A 158 -8.51 4.44 0.13
C ALA A 158 -8.47 5.98 0.14
N LEU A 159 -9.10 6.64 1.11
CA LEU A 159 -8.98 8.10 1.29
C LEU A 159 -7.53 8.54 1.50
N TYR A 160 -6.77 7.78 2.29
CA TYR A 160 -5.34 8.04 2.48
C TYR A 160 -4.52 7.75 1.23
N LEU A 161 -4.91 6.75 0.42
CA LEU A 161 -4.25 6.50 -0.86
C LEU A 161 -4.47 7.66 -1.84
N VAL A 162 -5.68 8.22 -1.86
CA VAL A 162 -5.99 9.42 -2.66
C VAL A 162 -5.14 10.61 -2.23
N GLU A 163 -5.01 10.84 -0.92
CA GLU A 163 -4.17 11.91 -0.38
C GLU A 163 -2.71 11.72 -0.78
N ASP A 164 -2.18 10.50 -0.63
CA ASP A 164 -0.82 10.17 -0.99
C ASP A 164 -0.54 10.33 -2.48
N LEU A 165 -1.46 9.91 -3.36
CA LEU A 165 -1.34 10.12 -4.79
C LEU A 165 -1.34 11.61 -5.15
N LYS A 166 -2.17 12.43 -4.48
CA LYS A 166 -2.16 13.89 -4.66
C LYS A 166 -0.85 14.51 -4.16
N ASN A 167 -0.33 14.06 -3.02
CA ASN A 167 0.94 14.54 -2.48
C ASN A 167 2.11 14.16 -3.40
N LEU A 168 2.12 12.91 -3.90
CA LEU A 168 3.12 12.43 -4.86
C LEU A 168 3.14 13.28 -6.13
N ARG A 169 1.97 13.56 -6.71
CA ARG A 169 1.81 14.45 -7.88
C ARG A 169 2.36 15.85 -7.67
N ASN A 170 2.29 16.33 -6.44
CA ASN A 170 2.78 17.65 -6.05
C ASN A 170 4.27 17.65 -5.66
N GLY A 171 5.01 16.55 -5.89
CA GLY A 171 6.43 16.47 -5.55
C GLY A 171 6.73 16.19 -4.08
N LYS A 172 5.73 15.90 -3.24
CA LYS A 172 5.92 15.71 -1.80
C LYS A 172 6.36 14.28 -1.48
N ASN A 173 7.21 14.13 -0.45
CA ASN A 173 7.65 12.82 0.02
C ASN A 173 6.56 12.16 0.89
N VAL A 174 6.02 11.04 0.42
CA VAL A 174 4.92 10.32 1.06
C VAL A 174 5.40 9.45 2.25
N THR A 175 6.66 9.00 2.23
CA THR A 175 7.20 8.02 3.19
C THR A 175 7.20 8.49 4.64
N GLN A 176 7.54 9.76 4.89
CA GLN A 176 7.72 10.26 6.26
C GLN A 176 6.40 10.45 7.01
N GLN A 177 5.36 10.93 6.32
CA GLN A 177 4.08 11.30 6.93
C GLN A 177 3.29 10.09 7.44
N ARG A 178 3.46 8.91 6.83
CA ARG A 178 2.68 7.71 7.16
C ARG A 178 3.26 6.88 8.29
N LYS A 179 4.60 6.85 8.46
CA LYS A 179 5.24 6.16 9.60
C LYS A 179 4.74 6.73 10.94
N SER A 180 4.57 8.05 11.02
CA SER A 180 4.02 8.71 12.21
C SER A 180 2.53 8.39 12.44
N LEU A 181 1.72 8.34 11.38
CA LEU A 181 0.28 8.06 11.49
C LEU A 181 -0.01 6.60 11.87
N LEU A 182 0.71 5.65 11.29
CA LEU A 182 0.58 4.22 11.63
C LEU A 182 0.99 3.95 13.08
N GLN A 183 2.07 4.58 13.57
CA GLN A 183 2.45 4.51 14.98
C GLN A 183 1.36 5.07 15.90
N GLN A 184 0.74 6.20 15.51
CA GLN A 184 -0.32 6.82 16.31
C GLN A 184 -1.59 5.96 16.33
N GLN A 185 -1.97 5.35 15.20
CA GLN A 185 -3.16 4.49 15.11
C GLN A 185 -2.99 3.18 15.90
N GLN A 186 -1.79 2.60 15.89
CA GLN A 186 -1.46 1.40 16.66
C GLN A 186 -1.42 1.71 18.16
N GLN A 187 -0.96 2.90 18.57
CA GLN A 187 -1.06 3.38 19.96
C GLN A 187 -2.52 3.65 20.40
N LEU A 188 -3.36 4.20 19.53
CA LEU A 188 -4.78 4.44 19.84
C LEU A 188 -5.55 3.12 19.95
N SER A 189 -5.30 2.15 19.07
CA SER A 189 -5.91 0.81 19.12
C SER A 189 -5.49 0.04 20.38
N SER A 190 -4.20 0.08 20.74
CA SER A 190 -3.71 -0.55 21.97
C SER A 190 -4.26 0.13 23.23
N LYS A 191 -4.42 1.45 23.23
CA LYS A 191 -5.12 2.19 24.30
C LYS A 191 -6.60 1.80 24.40
N ALA A 192 -7.30 1.64 23.28
CA ALA A 192 -8.70 1.18 23.27
C ALA A 192 -8.84 -0.26 23.78
N ALA A 193 -7.94 -1.16 23.36
CA ALA A 193 -7.91 -2.55 23.83
C ALA A 193 -7.62 -2.66 25.32
N LEU A 194 -6.65 -1.88 25.83
CA LEU A 194 -6.40 -1.76 27.28
C LEU A 194 -7.63 -1.22 28.02
N GLY A 195 -8.32 -0.22 27.47
CA GLY A 195 -9.56 0.31 28.05
C GLY A 195 -10.66 -0.76 28.16
N LEU A 196 -10.88 -1.56 27.11
CA LEU A 196 -11.83 -2.67 27.11
C LEU A 196 -11.45 -3.78 28.09
N LEU A 197 -10.17 -4.12 28.20
CA LEU A 197 -9.67 -5.09 29.19
C LEU A 197 -9.87 -4.60 30.63
N VAL A 198 -9.60 -3.33 30.91
CA VAL A 198 -9.82 -2.73 32.24
C VAL A 198 -11.31 -2.70 32.57
N LEU A 199 -12.18 -2.31 31.63
CA LEU A 199 -13.63 -2.36 31.82
C LEU A 199 -14.13 -3.79 32.04
N GLY A 200 -13.58 -4.77 31.32
CA GLY A 200 -13.90 -6.18 31.49
C GLY A 200 -13.49 -6.71 32.86
N LEU A 201 -12.28 -6.39 33.32
CA LEU A 201 -11.79 -6.72 34.66
C LEU A 201 -12.65 -6.07 35.75
N LEU A 202 -12.98 -4.78 35.60
CA LEU A 202 -13.86 -4.07 36.54
C LEU A 202 -15.25 -4.70 36.61
N ASN A 203 -15.86 -5.07 35.48
CA ASN A 203 -17.14 -5.79 35.46
C ASN A 203 -17.03 -7.20 36.06
N TYR A 204 -15.92 -7.91 35.84
CA TYR A 204 -15.67 -9.22 36.46
C TYR A 204 -15.54 -9.12 37.98
N LEU A 205 -14.82 -8.11 38.48
CA LEU A 205 -14.75 -7.78 39.91
C LEU A 205 -16.13 -7.34 40.46
N GLN A 206 -16.93 -6.62 39.67
CA GLN A 206 -18.29 -6.19 40.02
C GLN A 206 -19.27 -7.36 40.19
N LEU A 207 -19.12 -8.42 39.39
CA LEU A 207 -19.94 -9.63 39.48
C LEU A 207 -19.57 -10.51 40.68
N HIS A 208 -18.36 -10.33 41.23
CA HIS A 208 -17.85 -11.18 42.31
C HIS A 208 -17.92 -10.54 43.70
N ILE A 209 -18.28 -9.25 43.78
CA ILE A 209 -18.51 -8.53 45.03
C ILE A 209 -19.73 -7.62 44.82
N ASP A 210 -20.78 -7.73 45.64
CA ASP A 210 -22.01 -6.90 45.59
C ASP A 210 -21.71 -5.40 45.76
N CYS A 211 -21.21 -4.76 44.70
CA CYS A 211 -20.70 -3.39 44.72
C CYS A 211 -21.38 -2.59 43.64
N ILE A 212 -21.49 -1.28 43.87
CA ILE A 212 -21.99 -0.33 42.88
C ILE A 212 -20.86 0.67 42.62
N VAL A 213 -20.48 0.81 41.35
CA VAL A 213 -19.43 1.72 40.90
C VAL A 213 -20.04 2.82 40.06
N ILE A 214 -19.86 4.08 40.50
CA ILE A 214 -20.36 5.26 39.79
C ILE A 214 -19.16 6.08 39.32
N VAL A 215 -19.03 6.24 38.01
CA VAL A 215 -17.95 7.00 37.37
C VAL A 215 -18.48 8.36 36.92
N ASN A 216 -17.89 9.46 37.41
CA ASN A 216 -18.26 10.82 36.97
C ASN A 216 -17.14 11.44 36.13
N SER A 217 -17.36 11.45 34.81
CA SER A 217 -16.41 11.94 33.81
C SER A 217 -16.14 13.44 33.88
N LYS A 218 -17.02 14.28 34.45
CA LYS A 218 -16.83 15.74 34.51
C LYS A 218 -15.78 16.19 35.54
N HIS A 219 -15.41 15.33 36.49
CA HIS A 219 -14.58 15.69 37.63
C HIS A 219 -13.39 14.76 37.89
N SER A 220 -13.07 13.83 36.98
CA SER A 220 -11.97 12.86 37.15
C SER A 220 -12.03 12.10 38.48
N ARG A 221 -13.24 11.68 38.88
CA ARG A 221 -13.51 11.02 40.16
C ARG A 221 -14.24 9.70 39.97
N ILE A 222 -13.80 8.69 40.72
CA ILE A 222 -14.45 7.37 40.82
C ILE A 222 -14.89 7.19 42.27
N THR A 223 -16.17 6.86 42.47
CA THR A 223 -16.72 6.57 43.79
C THR A 223 -17.15 5.10 43.84
N LEU A 224 -16.58 4.37 44.80
CA LEU A 224 -16.88 2.95 45.04
C LEU A 224 -17.68 2.83 46.34
N SER A 225 -18.84 2.17 46.34
CA SER A 225 -19.68 2.03 47.54
C SER A 225 -19.96 0.56 47.88
N PHE A 226 -19.67 0.18 49.13
CA PHE A 226 -19.77 -1.18 49.66
C PHE A 226 -20.53 -1.15 50.99
N HIS A 227 -21.78 -1.62 51.06
CA HIS A 227 -22.52 -1.98 52.29
C HIS A 227 -22.28 -1.11 53.56
N ARG A 228 -22.12 0.22 53.40
CA ARG A 228 -21.86 1.31 54.38
C ARG A 228 -20.46 1.98 54.36
N VAL A 229 -19.56 1.58 53.47
CA VAL A 229 -18.25 2.24 53.26
C VAL A 229 -18.20 2.81 51.84
N THR A 230 -17.96 4.12 51.73
CA THR A 230 -17.77 4.81 50.45
C THR A 230 -16.32 5.25 50.32
N VAL A 231 -15.64 4.79 49.27
CA VAL A 231 -14.25 5.15 48.96
C VAL A 231 -14.25 6.09 47.76
N LEU A 232 -13.61 7.24 47.93
CA LEU A 232 -13.47 8.29 46.91
C LEU A 232 -12.05 8.30 46.36
N ILE A 233 -11.91 7.99 45.07
CA ILE A 233 -10.62 8.01 44.38
C ILE A 233 -10.59 9.23 43.45
N ASN A 234 -9.67 10.14 43.74
CA ASN A 234 -9.49 11.39 43.01
C ASN A 234 -8.33 11.21 42.04
N MET A 235 -8.59 11.16 40.74
CA MET A 235 -7.54 11.02 39.72
C MET A 235 -6.93 12.40 39.47
N GLY A 236 -5.95 12.77 40.31
CA GLY A 236 -5.20 14.02 40.15
C GLY A 236 -4.41 14.04 38.82
N THR A 237 -4.32 15.22 38.21
CA THR A 237 -3.54 15.46 36.99
C THR A 237 -2.06 15.19 37.25
N TYR A 238 -1.50 14.16 36.61
CA TYR A 238 -0.05 13.90 36.60
C TYR A 238 0.63 14.90 35.65
N THR A 239 1.20 15.97 36.19
CA THR A 239 2.26 16.75 35.51
C THR A 239 3.57 15.98 35.61
N SER A 240 4.09 15.54 34.46
CA SER A 240 5.41 14.92 34.35
C SER A 240 6.50 15.99 34.51
N ALA A 241 7.38 15.81 35.50
CA ALA A 241 8.66 16.51 35.57
C ALA A 241 9.71 15.66 34.85
N ILE A 242 10.38 16.28 33.88
CA ILE A 242 11.54 15.76 33.16
C ILE A 242 12.76 15.92 34.07
N LEU A 243 13.54 14.84 34.22
CA LEU A 243 14.97 14.89 34.52
C LEU A 243 15.68 14.03 33.48
#